data_AF-A0AAV8ZNQ1-F1
#
_entry.id   AF-A0AAV8ZNQ1-F1
#
_cell.length_a   1.000
_cell.length_b   1.000
_cell.length_c   1.000
_cell.angle_alpha   90.00
_cell.angle_beta   90.00
_cell.angle_gamma   90.00
#
_symmetry.space_group_name_H-M   'P 1'
#
loop_
_entity.id
_entity.type
_entity.pdbx_description
1 polymer ?
#
loop_
_entity_poly.entity_id
_entity_poly.type
_entity_poly.pdbx_seq_one_letter_code
_entity_poly.pdbx_strand_id
1 'polypeptide(L)'
;MCENYFYIVKKYLVFPRNIYVQVGAFYLLYGVYYKQPLKNWVKIRLTLDEYKAISELITEMKARQQNDAVYVFAKMQKDQVFLYTALRKPLGPEDRFVKSFELYYTFHSYQTESALSKFNQILPNSEIIQGLEKTNKEYQECLRKYAEKCPSLAHFASTIVDDLNGAYSKVQMGVSSLKNKEQI
;
A
#
# COMPACT_ATOMS: atom_id res chain seq x y z
N MET A 1 -8.80 2.63 -23.60
CA MET A 1 -7.82 3.64 -23.12
C MET A 1 -8.36 4.41 -21.91
N CYS A 2 -9.55 5.02 -21.98
CA CYS A 2 -10.16 5.75 -20.84
C CYS A 2 -10.47 4.89 -19.60
N GLU A 3 -10.87 3.63 -19.77
CA GLU A 3 -11.11 2.69 -18.67
C GLU A 3 -9.87 2.47 -17.79
N ASN A 4 -8.67 2.47 -18.40
CA ASN A 4 -7.41 2.31 -17.68
C ASN A 4 -7.13 3.51 -16.76
N TYR A 5 -7.43 4.73 -17.22
CA TYR A 5 -7.26 5.92 -16.38
C TYR A 5 -8.21 5.87 -15.18
N PHE A 6 -9.47 5.48 -15.38
CA PHE A 6 -10.39 5.27 -14.25
C PHE A 6 -9.85 4.24 -13.28
N TYR A 7 -9.30 3.14 -13.78
CA TYR A 7 -8.71 2.12 -12.94
C TYR A 7 -7.55 2.65 -12.08
N ILE A 8 -6.61 3.37 -12.68
CA ILE A 8 -5.46 3.97 -11.98
C ILE A 8 -5.95 4.92 -10.87
N VAL A 9 -6.89 5.80 -11.19
CA VAL A 9 -7.41 6.79 -10.24
C VAL A 9 -8.14 6.11 -9.08
N LYS A 10 -8.94 5.07 -9.35
CA LYS A 10 -9.65 4.30 -8.31
C LYS A 10 -8.69 3.64 -7.31
N LYS A 11 -7.45 3.32 -7.70
CA LYS A 11 -6.46 2.76 -6.76
C LYS A 11 -6.18 3.72 -5.61
N TYR A 12 -6.10 5.02 -5.90
CA TYR A 12 -5.89 6.06 -4.90
C TYR A 12 -7.15 6.35 -4.06
N LEU A 13 -8.33 5.93 -4.51
CA LEU A 13 -9.57 6.01 -3.73
C LEU A 13 -9.68 4.89 -2.69
N VAL A 14 -9.20 3.67 -3.00
CA VAL A 14 -9.31 2.51 -2.12
C VAL A 14 -8.09 2.31 -1.22
N PHE A 15 -6.89 2.73 -1.66
CA PHE A 15 -5.69 2.74 -0.80
C PHE A 15 -5.17 4.17 -0.63
N PRO A 16 -5.93 5.05 0.03
CA PRO A 16 -5.47 6.41 0.27
C PRO A 16 -4.33 6.40 1.29
N ARG A 17 -3.24 7.12 0.98
CA ARG A 17 -2.24 7.47 2.00
C ARG A 17 -2.72 8.59 2.92
N ASN A 18 -3.65 9.41 2.44
CA ASN A 18 -4.20 10.59 3.11
C ASN A 18 -5.58 10.91 2.52
N ILE A 19 -6.48 11.48 3.34
CA ILE A 19 -7.80 11.97 2.92
C ILE A 19 -7.71 12.95 1.74
N TYR A 20 -6.72 13.85 1.70
CA TYR A 20 -6.57 14.82 0.59
C TYR A 20 -6.23 14.13 -0.74
N VAL A 21 -5.47 13.03 -0.70
CA VAL A 21 -5.16 12.23 -1.88
C VAL A 21 -6.43 11.52 -2.37
N GLN A 22 -7.27 11.05 -1.45
CA GLN A 22 -8.55 10.42 -1.77
C GLN A 22 -9.51 11.43 -2.44
N VAL A 23 -9.63 12.63 -1.88
CA VAL A 23 -10.44 13.72 -2.44
C VAL A 23 -9.90 14.16 -3.81
N GLY A 24 -8.59 14.32 -3.94
CA GLY A 24 -7.96 14.67 -5.21
C GLY A 24 -8.18 13.61 -6.29
N ALA A 25 -8.08 12.33 -5.93
CA ALA A 25 -8.41 11.23 -6.82
C ALA A 25 -9.88 11.24 -7.21
N PHE A 26 -10.78 11.61 -6.30
CA PHE A 26 -12.21 11.73 -6.59
C PHE A 26 -12.51 12.84 -7.61
N TYR A 27 -11.90 14.02 -7.45
CA TYR A 27 -12.01 15.10 -8.42
C TYR A 27 -11.35 14.76 -9.76
N LEU A 28 -10.23 14.03 -9.74
CA LEU A 28 -9.60 13.56 -10.97
C LEU A 28 -10.52 12.56 -11.70
N LEU A 29 -11.20 11.68 -10.97
CA LEU A 29 -12.17 10.74 -11.54
C LEU A 29 -13.32 11.48 -12.22
N TYR A 30 -13.85 12.51 -11.57
CA TYR A 30 -14.83 13.44 -12.15
C TYR A 30 -14.29 14.09 -13.43
N GLY A 31 -13.11 14.73 -13.36
CA GLY A 31 -12.52 15.43 -14.50
C GLY A 31 -12.27 14.52 -15.70
N VAL A 32 -11.71 13.34 -15.49
CA VAL A 32 -11.43 12.36 -16.55
C VAL A 32 -12.73 11.93 -17.23
N TYR A 33 -13.83 11.76 -16.50
CA TYR A 33 -15.12 11.37 -17.08
C TYR A 33 -15.75 12.48 -17.94
N TYR A 34 -15.83 13.70 -17.43
CA TYR A 34 -16.47 14.80 -18.18
C TYR A 34 -15.60 15.38 -19.31
N LYS A 35 -14.31 15.02 -19.35
CA LYS A 35 -13.37 15.47 -20.39
C LYS A 35 -12.95 14.36 -21.36
N GLN A 36 -13.68 13.23 -21.42
CA GLN A 36 -13.37 12.14 -22.36
C GLN A 36 -13.50 12.62 -23.82
N PRO A 37 -12.45 12.48 -24.66
CA PRO A 37 -12.52 12.83 -26.07
C PRO A 37 -13.09 11.67 -26.91
N LEU A 38 -14.23 11.09 -26.50
CA LEU A 38 -14.81 9.90 -27.11
C LEU A 38 -16.25 10.15 -27.57
N LYS A 39 -16.62 9.59 -28.74
CA LYS A 39 -17.99 9.66 -29.28
C LYS A 39 -19.02 8.96 -28.39
N ASN A 40 -18.63 7.89 -27.70
CA ASN A 40 -19.46 7.17 -26.74
C ASN A 40 -18.86 7.32 -25.35
N TRP A 41 -19.65 7.79 -24.38
CA TRP A 41 -19.20 7.93 -23.00
C TRP A 41 -18.95 6.57 -22.36
N VAL A 42 -17.78 6.43 -21.76
CA VAL A 42 -17.38 5.20 -21.07
C VAL A 42 -17.73 5.37 -19.60
N LYS A 43 -18.70 4.60 -19.12
CA LYS A 43 -19.11 4.60 -17.71
C LYS A 43 -18.01 4.08 -16.80
N ILE A 44 -17.99 4.59 -15.57
CA ILE A 44 -17.03 4.19 -14.55
C ILE A 44 -17.54 2.91 -13.88
N ARG A 45 -16.85 1.80 -14.10
CA ARG A 45 -17.13 0.54 -13.40
C ARG A 45 -16.79 0.69 -11.92
N LEU A 46 -17.75 0.40 -11.06
CA LEU A 46 -17.61 0.53 -9.62
C LEU A 46 -18.03 -0.76 -8.93
N THR A 47 -17.15 -1.33 -8.11
CA THR A 47 -17.50 -2.47 -7.25
C THR A 47 -18.13 -2.03 -5.94
N LEU A 48 -18.75 -2.97 -5.22
CA LEU A 48 -19.38 -2.68 -3.94
C LEU A 48 -18.40 -2.07 -2.92
N ASP A 49 -17.18 -2.60 -2.83
CA ASP A 49 -16.17 -2.09 -1.91
C ASP A 49 -15.69 -0.68 -2.29
N GLU A 50 -15.52 -0.43 -3.59
CA GLU A 50 -15.16 0.90 -4.10
C GLU A 50 -16.28 1.91 -3.82
N TYR A 51 -17.54 1.51 -3.98
CA TYR A 51 -18.69 2.36 -3.65
C TYR A 51 -18.78 2.69 -2.17
N LYS A 52 -18.52 1.71 -1.28
CA LYS A 52 -18.46 1.94 0.17
C LYS A 52 -17.37 2.94 0.52
N ALA A 53 -16.15 2.77 0.00
CA ALA A 53 -15.05 3.70 0.23
C ALA A 53 -15.36 5.13 -0.22
N ILE A 54 -16.03 5.30 -1.37
CA ILE A 54 -16.48 6.62 -1.83
C ILE A 54 -17.58 7.16 -0.93
N SER A 55 -18.54 6.34 -0.51
CA SER A 55 -19.65 6.78 0.35
C SER A 55 -19.16 7.24 1.72
N GLU A 56 -18.18 6.53 2.30
CA GLU A 56 -17.50 6.91 3.54
C GLU A 56 -16.75 8.23 3.37
N LEU A 57 -16.00 8.40 2.27
CA LEU A 57 -15.32 9.65 1.94
C LEU A 57 -16.31 10.82 1.85
N ILE A 58 -17.43 10.67 1.16
CA ILE A 58 -18.42 11.73 1.01
C ILE A 58 -19.08 12.09 2.36
N THR A 59 -19.31 11.10 3.22
CA THR A 59 -19.83 11.31 4.57
C THR A 59 -18.85 12.12 5.42
N GLU A 60 -17.56 11.77 5.37
CA GLU A 60 -16.49 12.52 6.04
C GLU A 60 -16.36 13.95 5.50
N MET A 61 -16.42 14.13 4.19
CA MET A 61 -16.37 15.47 3.57
C MET A 61 -17.57 16.34 3.94
N LYS A 62 -18.75 15.73 4.06
CA LYS A 62 -19.95 16.42 4.57
C LYS A 62 -19.77 16.87 6.01
N ALA A 63 -19.17 16.04 6.88
CA ALA A 63 -18.86 16.41 8.26
C ALA A 63 -17.87 17.59 8.33
N ARG A 64 -16.93 17.67 7.39
CA ARG A 64 -15.96 18.77 7.25
C ARG A 64 -16.51 20.01 6.52
N GLN A 65 -17.81 20.06 6.24
CA GLN A 65 -18.49 21.13 5.48
C GLN A 65 -17.92 21.37 4.07
N GLN A 66 -17.24 20.36 3.49
CA GLN A 66 -16.73 20.42 2.12
C GLN A 66 -17.81 19.98 1.14
N ASN A 67 -18.77 20.88 0.90
CA ASN A 67 -19.97 20.59 0.10
C ASN A 67 -19.67 20.34 -1.38
N ASP A 68 -18.52 20.78 -1.89
CA ASP A 68 -18.13 20.60 -3.29
C ASP A 68 -18.00 19.13 -3.68
N ALA A 69 -17.38 18.31 -2.83
CA ALA A 69 -17.23 16.88 -3.08
C ALA A 69 -18.58 16.17 -3.06
N VAL A 70 -19.47 16.59 -2.14
CA VAL A 70 -20.84 16.07 -2.03
C VAL A 70 -21.65 16.40 -3.28
N TYR A 71 -21.53 17.65 -3.77
CA TYR A 71 -22.18 18.08 -5.01
C TYR A 71 -21.67 17.29 -6.21
N VAL A 72 -20.35 17.11 -6.34
CA VAL A 72 -19.75 16.33 -7.43
C VAL A 72 -20.26 14.89 -7.42
N PHE A 73 -20.33 14.26 -6.26
CA PHE A 73 -20.88 12.91 -6.13
C PHE A 73 -22.35 12.83 -6.55
N ALA A 74 -23.19 13.74 -6.04
CA ALA A 74 -24.60 13.80 -6.39
C ALA A 74 -24.81 14.05 -7.90
N LYS A 75 -23.96 14.88 -8.52
CA LYS A 75 -23.98 15.13 -9.96
C LYS A 75 -23.61 13.88 -10.77
N MET A 76 -22.55 13.17 -10.39
CA MET A 76 -22.15 11.91 -11.05
C MET A 76 -23.22 10.82 -10.90
N GLN A 77 -23.92 10.77 -9.77
CA GLN A 77 -25.07 9.86 -9.58
C GLN A 77 -26.24 10.24 -10.49
N LYS A 78 -26.59 11.53 -10.56
CA LYS A 78 -27.67 12.03 -11.43
C LYS A 78 -27.39 11.74 -12.90
N ASP A 79 -26.15 11.93 -13.34
CA ASP A 79 -25.72 11.71 -14.73
C ASP A 79 -25.46 10.21 -15.05
N GLN A 80 -25.76 9.30 -14.12
CA GLN A 80 -25.63 7.85 -14.29
C GLN A 80 -24.24 7.41 -14.78
N VAL A 81 -23.21 8.09 -14.25
CA VAL A 81 -21.80 7.93 -14.60
C VAL A 81 -21.26 6.56 -14.17
N PHE A 82 -21.77 6.03 -13.06
CA PHE A 82 -21.32 4.77 -12.48
C PHE A 82 -22.05 3.57 -13.10
N LEU A 83 -21.28 2.55 -13.46
CA LEU A 83 -21.76 1.22 -13.80
C LEU A 83 -21.44 0.30 -12.63
N TYR A 84 -22.45 -0.10 -11.87
CA TYR A 84 -22.27 -1.00 -10.73
C TYR A 84 -22.00 -2.42 -11.22
N THR A 85 -20.87 -2.99 -10.81
CA THR A 85 -20.42 -4.30 -11.28
C THR A 85 -19.86 -5.12 -10.13
N ALA A 86 -20.07 -6.44 -10.13
CA ALA A 86 -19.44 -7.32 -9.14
C ALA A 86 -17.91 -7.40 -9.32
N LEU A 87 -17.43 -7.28 -10.56
CA LEU A 87 -16.03 -7.46 -10.91
C LEU A 87 -15.40 -6.19 -11.49
N ARG A 88 -14.20 -5.86 -11.00
CA ARG A 88 -13.39 -4.72 -11.45
C ARG A 88 -12.99 -4.83 -12.93
N LYS A 89 -12.83 -6.06 -13.42
CA LYS A 89 -12.44 -6.38 -14.80
C LYS A 89 -13.66 -6.85 -15.61
N PRO A 90 -13.85 -6.42 -16.87
CA PRO A 90 -14.75 -7.11 -17.78
C PRO A 90 -14.30 -8.57 -17.96
N LEU A 91 -15.21 -9.51 -17.80
CA LEU A 91 -15.00 -10.90 -18.19
C LEU A 91 -15.73 -11.11 -19.52
N GLY A 92 -15.02 -10.99 -20.63
CA GLY A 92 -15.57 -11.13 -21.97
C GLY A 92 -14.47 -11.45 -23.00
N PRO A 93 -14.82 -11.82 -24.25
CA PRO A 93 -13.84 -12.11 -25.31
C PRO A 93 -12.87 -10.93 -25.58
N GLU A 94 -13.32 -9.71 -25.30
CA GLU A 94 -12.53 -8.48 -25.35
C GLU A 94 -11.34 -8.48 -24.38
N ASP A 95 -11.35 -9.36 -23.37
CA ASP A 95 -10.28 -9.46 -22.37
C ASP A 95 -8.94 -9.89 -22.96
N ARG A 96 -8.96 -10.58 -24.12
CA ARG A 96 -7.72 -10.91 -24.87
C ARG A 96 -7.03 -9.70 -25.47
N PHE A 97 -7.75 -8.59 -25.69
CA PHE A 97 -7.21 -7.36 -26.28
C PHE A 97 -6.83 -6.31 -25.23
N VAL A 98 -7.29 -6.48 -24.00
CA VAL A 98 -6.80 -5.70 -22.86
C VAL A 98 -5.42 -6.26 -22.51
N LYS A 99 -4.38 -5.74 -23.20
CA LYS A 99 -2.97 -6.06 -22.92
C LYS A 99 -2.77 -6.13 -21.41
N SER A 100 -2.26 -7.28 -20.96
CA SER A 100 -1.98 -7.65 -19.57
C SER A 100 -1.44 -6.46 -18.77
N PHE A 101 -2.32 -5.76 -18.08
CA PHE A 101 -1.92 -4.85 -17.04
C PHE A 101 -2.28 -5.56 -15.74
N GLU A 102 -1.24 -6.02 -15.04
CA GLU A 102 -1.27 -6.60 -13.69
C GLU A 102 -1.97 -5.71 -12.65
N LEU A 103 -2.37 -4.50 -13.05
CA LEU A 103 -3.14 -3.51 -12.33
C LEU A 103 -4.37 -4.11 -11.63
N TYR A 104 -5.10 -5.03 -12.26
CA TYR A 104 -6.30 -5.68 -11.69
C TYR A 104 -6.04 -6.44 -10.38
N TYR A 105 -4.85 -7.03 -10.24
CA TYR A 105 -4.44 -7.77 -9.04
C TYR A 105 -3.91 -6.85 -7.93
N THR A 106 -3.54 -5.61 -8.27
CA THR A 106 -2.94 -4.65 -7.31
C THR A 106 -3.94 -3.99 -6.36
N PHE A 107 -5.22 -4.39 -6.40
CA PHE A 107 -6.20 -4.06 -5.36
C PHE A 107 -6.27 -5.09 -4.23
N HIS A 108 -5.32 -6.02 -4.16
CA HIS A 108 -5.03 -6.66 -2.89
C HIS A 108 -4.29 -5.65 -2.03
N SER A 109 -4.98 -5.10 -1.04
CA SER A 109 -4.30 -4.69 0.18
C SER A 109 -3.58 -5.93 0.69
N TYR A 110 -2.30 -6.04 0.40
CA TYR A 110 -1.45 -6.12 1.57
C TYR A 110 -1.71 -4.78 2.24
N GLN A 111 -2.37 -4.80 3.40
CA GLN A 111 -2.02 -3.79 4.39
C GLN A 111 -0.51 -3.86 4.43
N THR A 112 0.19 -2.98 3.70
CA THR A 112 1.58 -2.77 3.99
C THR A 112 1.50 -2.00 5.29
N GLU A 113 1.27 -2.75 6.37
CA GLU A 113 1.95 -2.48 7.61
C GLU A 113 3.28 -1.88 7.21
N SER A 114 3.51 -0.66 7.71
CA SER A 114 4.78 0.01 7.49
C SER A 114 5.88 -1.03 7.66
N ALA A 115 6.93 -1.00 6.83
CA ALA A 115 8.06 -1.90 7.04
C ALA A 115 8.51 -1.89 8.52
N LEU A 116 8.31 -0.75 9.18
CA LEU A 116 8.43 -0.55 10.62
C LEU A 116 7.49 -1.39 11.49
N SER A 117 6.20 -1.49 11.16
CA SER A 117 5.23 -2.31 11.88
C SER A 117 5.57 -3.80 11.78
N LYS A 118 5.95 -4.28 10.58
CA LYS A 118 6.43 -5.65 10.39
C LYS A 118 7.70 -5.91 11.19
N PHE A 119 8.64 -4.95 11.14
CA PHE A 119 9.89 -5.02 11.90
C PHE A 119 9.64 -5.06 13.42
N ASN A 120 8.70 -4.25 13.92
CA ASN A 120 8.30 -4.22 15.32
C ASN A 120 7.53 -5.47 15.76
N GLN A 121 6.97 -6.27 14.85
CA GLN A 121 6.34 -7.56 15.19
C GLN A 121 7.36 -8.68 15.32
N ILE A 122 8.44 -8.62 14.52
CA ILE A 122 9.46 -9.69 14.46
C ILE A 122 10.38 -9.66 15.69
N LEU A 123 10.71 -8.47 16.17
CA LEU A 123 11.78 -8.33 17.16
C LEU A 123 11.41 -8.56 18.63
N PRO A 124 10.20 -8.23 19.14
CA PRO A 124 10.01 -8.22 20.57
C PRO A 124 10.06 -9.61 21.21
N ASN A 125 9.78 -10.72 20.49
CA ASN A 125 9.80 -12.09 21.07
C ASN A 125 9.68 -13.22 20.02
N SER A 126 10.19 -13.09 18.78
CA SER A 126 10.04 -14.22 17.85
C SER A 126 11.06 -15.32 18.13
N GLU A 127 10.57 -16.56 18.17
CA GLU A 127 11.38 -17.79 18.12
C GLU A 127 12.41 -17.77 16.98
N ILE A 128 12.14 -16.96 15.94
CA ILE A 128 13.01 -16.74 14.78
C ILE A 128 14.31 -16.05 15.18
N ILE A 129 14.28 -15.00 16.03
CA ILE A 129 15.50 -14.31 16.46
C ILE A 129 16.34 -15.22 17.35
N GLN A 130 15.72 -15.99 18.24
CA GLN A 130 16.42 -16.97 19.07
C GLN A 130 17.04 -18.10 18.23
N GLY A 131 16.31 -18.58 17.21
CA GLY A 131 16.82 -19.54 16.25
C GLY A 131 18.02 -18.99 15.48
N LEU A 132 17.93 -17.73 15.03
CA LEU A 132 19.01 -17.04 14.33
C LEU A 132 20.25 -16.88 15.24
N GLU A 133 20.06 -16.51 16.51
CA GLU A 133 21.15 -16.43 17.49
C GLU A 133 21.85 -17.77 17.69
N LYS A 134 21.09 -18.85 17.80
CA LYS A 134 21.64 -20.20 17.93
C LYS A 134 22.45 -20.57 16.70
N THR A 135 21.90 -20.40 15.49
CA THR A 135 22.62 -20.65 14.24
C THR A 135 23.87 -19.79 14.11
N ASN A 136 23.82 -18.53 14.54
CA ASN A 136 24.98 -17.64 14.52
C ASN A 136 26.09 -18.15 15.47
N LYS A 137 25.75 -18.61 16.67
CA LYS A 137 26.71 -19.21 17.61
C LYS A 137 27.36 -20.46 17.04
N GLU A 138 26.56 -21.37 16.48
CA GLU A 138 27.04 -22.60 15.84
C GLU A 138 28.00 -22.29 14.67
N TYR A 139 27.66 -21.29 13.86
CA TYR A 139 28.52 -20.80 12.78
C TYR A 139 29.87 -20.29 13.30
N GLN A 140 29.86 -19.43 14.33
CA GLN A 140 31.08 -18.86 14.92
C GLN A 140 31.97 -19.94 15.58
N GLU A 141 31.37 -20.94 16.22
CA GLU A 141 32.12 -22.07 16.78
C GLU A 141 32.76 -22.94 15.69
N CYS A 142 32.03 -23.23 14.62
CA CYS A 142 32.58 -23.92 13.46
C CYS A 142 33.73 -23.11 12.85
N LEU A 143 33.52 -21.81 12.65
CA LEU A 143 34.52 -20.89 12.13
C LEU A 143 35.82 -20.95 12.95
N ARG A 144 35.73 -20.95 14.30
CA ARG A 144 36.90 -21.07 15.18
C ARG A 144 37.65 -22.39 14.98
N LYS A 145 36.92 -23.51 14.94
CA LYS A 145 37.50 -24.85 14.70
C LYS A 145 38.17 -24.97 13.33
N TYR A 146 37.66 -24.27 12.32
CA TYR A 146 38.22 -24.26 10.97
C TYR A 146 39.41 -23.29 10.83
N ALA A 147 39.37 -22.14 11.51
CA ALA A 147 40.49 -21.19 11.55
C ALA A 147 41.77 -21.81 12.15
N GLU A 148 41.61 -22.69 13.14
CA GLU A 148 42.71 -23.48 13.73
C GLU A 148 43.33 -24.46 12.71
N LYS A 149 42.58 -24.91 11.70
CA LYS A 149 43.03 -25.88 10.69
C LYS A 149 43.63 -25.22 9.44
N CYS A 150 43.14 -24.04 9.04
CA CYS A 150 43.55 -23.35 7.82
C CYS A 150 43.71 -21.84 8.05
N PRO A 151 44.90 -21.35 8.47
CA PRO A 151 45.12 -19.94 8.79
C PRO A 151 45.13 -18.99 7.58
N SER A 152 45.16 -19.51 6.34
CA SER A 152 45.26 -18.71 5.11
C SER A 152 43.92 -18.32 4.49
N LEU A 153 42.79 -18.81 5.01
CA LEU A 153 41.46 -18.52 4.44
C LEU A 153 40.89 -17.23 5.07
N ALA A 154 40.25 -16.38 4.27
CA ALA A 154 39.55 -15.21 4.80
C ALA A 154 38.26 -15.64 5.51
N HIS A 155 38.07 -15.18 6.75
CA HIS A 155 36.91 -15.53 7.58
C HIS A 155 35.96 -14.33 7.69
N PHE A 156 34.66 -14.57 7.59
CA PHE A 156 33.63 -13.54 7.78
C PHE A 156 32.93 -13.76 9.12
N ALA A 157 33.25 -12.93 10.10
CA ALA A 157 32.50 -12.94 11.36
C ALA A 157 31.10 -12.36 11.11
N SER A 158 30.06 -13.14 11.41
CA SER A 158 28.68 -12.70 11.30
C SER A 158 28.29 -11.82 12.50
N THR A 159 27.94 -10.56 12.22
CA THR A 159 27.42 -9.54 13.15
C THR A 159 25.90 -9.34 13.03
N ILE A 160 25.23 -10.23 12.29
CA ILE A 160 23.85 -10.04 11.84
C ILE A 160 22.88 -9.78 13.00
N VAL A 161 23.04 -10.48 14.12
CA VAL A 161 22.19 -10.29 15.32
C VAL A 161 22.44 -8.93 15.97
N ASP A 162 23.71 -8.52 16.09
CA ASP A 162 24.09 -7.23 16.68
C ASP A 162 23.63 -6.07 15.81
N ASP A 163 23.71 -6.21 14.49
CA ASP A 163 23.23 -5.23 13.52
C ASP A 163 21.71 -5.07 13.58
N LEU A 164 20.97 -6.16 13.76
CA LEU A 164 19.51 -6.14 13.94
C LEU A 164 19.10 -5.46 15.25
N ASN A 165 19.76 -5.79 16.35
CA ASN A 165 19.53 -5.15 17.65
C ASN A 165 19.89 -3.67 17.63
N GLY A 166 21.02 -3.31 17.00
CA GLY A 166 21.45 -1.92 16.82
C GLY A 166 20.49 -1.12 15.95
N ALA A 167 19.96 -1.72 14.88
CA ALA A 167 18.93 -1.10 14.04
C ALA A 167 17.64 -0.84 14.85
N TYR A 168 17.24 -1.77 15.71
CA TYR A 168 16.07 -1.60 16.56
C TYR A 168 16.22 -0.49 17.59
N SER A 169 17.36 -0.42 18.27
CA SER A 169 17.65 0.67 19.21
C SER A 169 17.60 2.03 18.51
N LYS A 170 18.17 2.15 17.30
CA LYS A 170 18.12 3.38 16.49
C LYS A 170 16.69 3.76 16.12
N VAL A 171 15.87 2.77 15.73
CA VAL A 171 14.46 2.98 15.40
C VAL A 171 13.67 3.45 16.61
N GLN A 172 13.84 2.83 17.78
CA GLN A 172 13.18 3.25 19.03
C GLN A 172 13.57 4.67 19.47
N MET A 173 14.86 5.03 19.35
CA MET A 173 15.34 6.38 19.64
C MET A 173 14.76 7.43 18.68
N GLY A 174 14.65 7.10 17.38
CA GLY A 174 14.06 7.97 16.37
C GLY A 174 12.57 8.22 16.60
N VAL A 175 11.79 7.20 16.96
CA VAL A 175 10.36 7.31 17.30
C VAL A 175 10.15 8.19 18.55
N SER A 176 11.03 8.08 19.55
CA SER A 176 10.98 8.87 20.78
C SER A 176 11.30 10.36 20.54
N SER A 177 12.23 10.64 19.63
CA SER A 177 12.61 12.01 19.25
C SER A 177 11.52 12.74 18.43
N LEU A 178 10.72 11.99 17.64
CA LEU A 178 9.58 12.52 16.91
C LEU A 178 8.41 12.89 17.83
N LYS A 179 8.08 12.04 18.82
CA LYS A 179 7.03 12.34 19.81
C LYS A 179 7.31 13.58 20.65
N ASN A 180 8.57 13.87 20.96
CA ASN A 180 8.95 15.08 21.72
C ASN A 180 8.87 16.37 20.89
N LYS A 181 8.86 16.29 19.55
CA LYS A 181 8.70 17.46 18.67
C LYS A 181 7.25 17.82 18.38
N GLU A 182 6.30 16.89 18.60
CA GLU A 182 4.86 17.14 18.44
C GLU A 182 4.20 17.70 19.73
N GLN A 183 4.99 17.96 20.79
CA GLN A 183 4.53 18.53 22.06
C GLN A 183 4.98 19.98 22.29
N ILE A 184 5.50 20.68 21.27
CA ILE A 184 5.86 22.11 21.32
C ILE A 184 5.00 22.88 20.32
#